data_AF-A0A0G4ME88-F1
#
_entry.id   AF-A0A0G4ME88-F1
#
_cell.length_a   1.000
_cell.length_b   1.000
_cell.length_c   1.000
_cell.angle_alpha   90.00
_cell.angle_beta   90.00
_cell.angle_gamma   90.00
#
_symmetry.space_group_name_H-M   'P 1'
#
loop_
_entity.id
_entity.type
_entity.pdbx_description
1 polymer ?
#
loop_
_entity_poly.entity_id
_entity_poly.type
_entity_poly.pdbx_seq_one_letter_code
_entity_poly.pdbx_strand_id
1 'polypeptide(L)'
;MGNPPQGVRLALESVCTLLGHKVNEWKNIQAIVRKDDFIASIVNFNNEEKMTKPLRVKMRNEFLSNPEFTFDKVNRASKACGPLVQWVEAQVTYSEILDRVGPLRNEVEQLEEQALQTKAEAKAVENTINALESSIATYKTEY
;
A
#
# COMPACT_ATOMS: atom_id res chain seq x y z
N MET A 1 3.05 -24.35 26.88
CA MET A 1 4.38 -24.29 26.26
C MET A 1 5.06 -23.01 26.72
N GLY A 2 6.17 -23.15 27.46
CA GLY A 2 6.61 -22.18 28.47
C GLY A 2 7.26 -20.90 27.97
N ASN A 3 8.02 -20.91 26.86
CA ASN A 3 8.54 -19.71 26.21
C ASN A 3 8.99 -20.09 24.78
N PRO A 4 8.61 -19.32 23.75
CA PRO A 4 9.03 -19.58 22.37
C PRO A 4 10.51 -19.18 22.16
N PRO A 5 11.18 -19.70 21.12
CA PRO A 5 12.45 -19.16 20.65
C PRO A 5 12.35 -17.65 20.36
N GLN A 6 13.43 -16.91 20.58
CA GLN A 6 13.45 -15.46 20.41
C GLN A 6 12.96 -15.01 19.02
N GLY A 7 13.40 -15.67 17.95
CA GLY A 7 12.96 -15.36 16.59
C GLY A 7 11.45 -15.57 16.37
N VAL A 8 10.87 -16.60 16.99
CA VAL A 8 9.42 -16.87 16.91
C VAL A 8 8.62 -15.82 17.67
N ARG A 9 9.11 -15.40 18.85
CA ARG A 9 8.51 -14.32 19.62
C ARG A 9 8.48 -13.03 18.81
N LEU A 10 9.63 -12.64 18.26
CA LEU A 10 9.76 -11.42 17.47
C LEU A 10 8.86 -11.44 16.23
N ALA A 11 8.77 -12.57 15.53
CA ALA A 11 7.87 -12.74 14.39
C ALA A 11 6.41 -12.50 14.77
N LEU A 12 5.90 -13.15 15.82
CA LEU A 12 4.51 -12.98 16.21
C LEU A 12 4.23 -11.58 16.80
N GLU A 13 5.19 -11.00 17.51
CA GLU A 13 5.11 -9.65 18.06
C GLU A 13 5.05 -8.59 16.96
N SER A 14 5.86 -8.72 15.92
CA SER A 14 5.82 -7.82 14.75
C SER A 14 4.48 -7.88 14.03
N VAL A 15 3.92 -9.08 13.80
CA VAL A 15 2.61 -9.26 13.16
C VAL A 15 1.50 -8.65 14.01
N CYS A 16 1.47 -8.93 15.32
CA CYS A 16 0.47 -8.35 16.21
C CYS A 16 0.56 -6.83 16.27
N THR A 17 1.78 -6.28 16.22
CA THR A 17 2.00 -4.83 16.19
C THR A 17 1.48 -4.21 14.88
N LEU A 18 1.70 -4.87 13.73
CA LEU A 18 1.14 -4.42 12.44
C LEU A 18 -0.39 -4.46 12.42
N LEU A 19 -1.00 -5.48 13.01
CA LEU A 19 -2.45 -5.59 13.16
C LEU A 19 -3.04 -4.58 14.17
N GLY A 20 -2.21 -3.77 14.82
CA GLY A 20 -2.64 -2.72 15.76
C GLY A 20 -2.92 -3.22 17.17
N HIS A 21 -2.54 -4.46 17.50
CA HIS A 21 -2.65 -4.98 18.85
C HIS A 21 -1.48 -4.50 19.71
N LYS A 22 -1.76 -4.01 20.92
CA LYS A 22 -0.72 -3.67 21.90
C LYS A 22 -0.21 -4.95 22.55
N VAL A 23 1.04 -5.27 22.25
CA VAL A 23 1.70 -6.47 22.75
C VAL A 23 2.55 -6.11 23.96
N ASN A 24 2.04 -6.40 25.16
CA ASN A 24 2.79 -6.18 26.41
C ASN A 24 3.30 -7.50 27.00
N GLU A 25 2.61 -8.61 26.71
CA GLU A 25 2.88 -9.91 27.32
C GLU A 25 2.76 -11.03 26.29
N TRP A 26 3.61 -12.06 26.43
CA TRP A 26 3.57 -13.26 25.58
C TRP A 26 2.20 -13.95 25.59
N LYS A 27 1.52 -13.96 26.74
CA LYS A 27 0.19 -14.56 26.89
C LYS A 27 -0.86 -13.89 25.98
N ASN A 28 -0.74 -12.58 25.76
CA ASN A 28 -1.65 -11.85 24.87
C ASN A 28 -1.38 -12.20 23.40
N ILE A 29 -0.11 -12.34 23.02
CA ILE A 29 0.25 -12.83 21.67
C ILE A 29 -0.35 -14.21 21.44
N GLN A 30 -0.19 -15.12 22.39
CA GLN A 30 -0.75 -16.47 22.28
C GLN A 30 -2.27 -16.45 22.14
N ALA A 31 -2.96 -15.57 22.85
CA ALA A 31 -4.40 -15.44 22.75
C ALA A 31 -4.84 -14.93 21.37
N ILE A 32 -4.12 -13.96 20.80
CA ILE A 32 -4.40 -13.41 19.46
C ILE A 32 -4.17 -14.47 18.38
N VAL A 33 -3.02 -15.15 18.42
CA VAL A 33 -2.63 -16.14 17.40
C VAL A 33 -3.56 -17.37 17.40
N ARG A 34 -4.20 -17.67 18.53
CA ARG A 34 -5.17 -18.78 18.66
C ARG A 34 -6.56 -18.44 18.13
N LYS A 35 -6.84 -17.19 17.78
CA LYS A 35 -8.13 -16.84 17.19
C LYS A 35 -8.21 -17.35 15.76
N ASP A 36 -9.38 -17.84 15.38
CA ASP A 36 -9.63 -18.39 14.05
C ASP A 36 -9.50 -17.33 12.94
N ASP A 37 -9.68 -16.05 13.27
CA ASP A 37 -9.60 -14.91 12.36
C ASP A 37 -8.18 -14.34 12.19
N PHE A 38 -7.18 -14.89 12.87
CA PHE A 38 -5.82 -14.36 12.86
C PHE A 38 -5.22 -14.35 11.44
N ILE A 39 -5.30 -15.48 10.73
CA ILE A 39 -4.80 -15.59 9.37
C ILE A 39 -5.62 -14.74 8.40
N ALA A 40 -6.94 -14.70 8.57
CA ALA A 40 -7.80 -13.85 7.74
C ALA A 40 -7.45 -12.36 7.90
N SER A 41 -7.07 -11.93 9.11
CA SER A 41 -6.64 -10.56 9.40
C SER A 41 -5.31 -10.20 8.74
N ILE A 42 -4.39 -11.17 8.60
CA ILE A 42 -3.11 -11.00 7.88
C ILE A 42 -3.34 -10.90 6.37
N VAL A 43 -4.19 -11.78 5.82
CA VAL A 43 -4.48 -11.82 4.38
C VAL A 43 -5.23 -10.57 3.93
N ASN A 44 -6.20 -10.11 4.73
CA ASN A 44 -7.00 -8.92 4.43
C ASN A 44 -6.40 -7.62 4.99
N PHE A 45 -5.11 -7.62 5.33
CA PHE A 45 -4.47 -6.44 5.91
C PHE A 45 -4.38 -5.30 4.89
N ASN A 46 -5.12 -4.22 5.17
CA ASN A 46 -5.06 -3.01 4.35
C ASN A 46 -3.84 -2.16 4.75
N ASN A 47 -2.78 -2.23 3.95
CA ASN A 47 -1.56 -1.47 4.18
C ASN A 47 -1.78 0.04 4.08
N GLU A 48 -2.55 0.50 3.09
CA GLU A 48 -2.76 1.92 2.80
C GLU A 48 -3.43 2.65 3.98
N GLU A 49 -4.38 2.00 4.65
CA GLU A 49 -5.06 2.57 5.80
C GLU A 49 -4.33 2.36 7.13
N LYS A 50 -3.72 1.18 7.33
CA LYS A 50 -3.21 0.76 8.64
C LYS A 50 -1.74 1.10 8.85
N MET A 51 -0.94 1.17 7.78
CA MET A 51 0.49 1.45 7.89
C MET A 51 0.77 2.95 7.91
N THR A 52 0.90 3.51 9.11
CA THR A 52 1.28 4.91 9.29
C THR A 52 2.81 5.08 9.27
N LYS A 53 3.30 6.28 8.91
CA LYS A 53 4.75 6.60 8.94
C LYS A 53 5.42 6.28 10.29
N PRO A 54 4.83 6.63 11.46
CA PRO A 54 5.40 6.27 12.76
C PRO A 54 5.45 4.77 12.99
N LEU A 55 4.40 4.03 12.61
CA LEU A 55 4.37 2.57 12.73
C LEU A 55 5.46 1.94 11.86
N ARG A 56 5.63 2.41 10.63
CA ARG A 56 6.68 1.94 9.72
C ARG A 56 8.09 2.15 10.29
N VAL A 57 8.36 3.33 10.82
CA VAL A 57 9.66 3.63 11.46
C VAL A 57 9.88 2.72 12.67
N LYS A 58 8.84 2.50 13.49
CA LYS A 58 8.89 1.57 14.61
C LYS A 58 9.23 0.15 14.16
N MET A 59 8.56 -0.36 13.13
CA MET A 59 8.82 -1.70 12.57
C MET A 59 10.24 -1.86 12.06
N ARG A 60 10.76 -0.84 11.38
CA ARG A 60 12.15 -0.86 10.90
C ARG A 60 13.15 -0.88 12.06
N ASN A 61 12.95 -0.01 13.04
CA ASN A 61 13.92 0.20 14.11
C ASN A 61 13.90 -0.92 15.16
N GLU A 62 12.73 -1.49 15.47
CA GLU A 62 12.59 -2.50 16.53
C GLU A 62 12.70 -3.94 16.00
N PHE A 63 12.30 -4.20 14.75
CA PHE A 63 12.25 -5.56 14.19
C PHE A 63 13.21 -5.75 13.03
N LEU A 64 13.09 -4.99 11.94
CA LEU A 64 13.90 -5.22 10.72
C LEU A 64 15.40 -4.88 10.91
N SER A 65 15.75 -4.04 11.88
CA SER A 65 17.14 -3.75 12.25
C SER A 65 17.81 -4.92 12.99
N ASN A 66 17.03 -5.86 13.52
CA ASN A 66 17.53 -6.94 14.35
C ASN A 66 18.08 -8.07 13.48
N PRO A 67 19.37 -8.44 13.61
CA PRO A 67 19.98 -9.51 12.81
C PRO A 67 19.38 -10.90 13.08
N GLU A 68 18.64 -11.09 14.17
CA GLU A 68 17.89 -12.32 14.47
C GLU A 68 16.54 -12.38 13.73
N PHE A 69 16.04 -11.25 13.24
CA PHE A 69 14.77 -11.12 12.53
C PHE A 69 14.99 -11.30 11.02
N THR A 70 15.34 -12.51 10.62
CA THR A 70 15.51 -12.88 9.21
C THR A 70 14.71 -14.13 8.90
N PHE A 71 14.28 -14.26 7.64
CA PHE A 71 13.54 -15.44 7.18
C PHE A 71 14.26 -16.73 7.56
N ASP A 72 15.55 -16.87 7.26
CA ASP A 72 16.30 -18.12 7.48
C ASP A 72 16.40 -18.51 8.95
N LYS A 73 16.69 -17.54 9.83
CA LYS A 73 16.82 -17.79 11.28
C LYS A 73 15.47 -18.16 11.89
N VAL A 74 14.41 -17.42 11.55
CA VAL A 74 13.07 -17.68 12.08
C VAL A 74 12.49 -18.96 11.49
N ASN A 75 12.67 -19.23 10.20
CA ASN A 75 12.21 -20.44 9.52
C ASN A 75 12.95 -21.70 10.02
N ARG A 76 14.21 -21.56 10.48
CA ARG A 76 14.92 -22.65 11.17
C ARG A 76 14.30 -22.94 12.53
N ALA A 77 13.87 -21.91 13.26
CA ALA A 77 13.22 -22.07 14.56
C ALA A 77 11.75 -22.53 14.46
N SER A 78 11.03 -22.08 13.43
CA SER A 78 9.62 -22.42 13.17
C SER A 78 9.26 -22.23 11.70
N LYS A 79 8.87 -23.32 11.04
CA LYS A 79 8.41 -23.31 9.64
C LYS A 79 7.15 -22.46 9.43
N ALA A 80 6.30 -22.34 10.44
CA ALA A 80 5.09 -21.53 10.38
C ALA A 80 5.37 -20.02 10.49
N CYS A 81 6.45 -19.63 11.18
CA CYS A 81 6.76 -18.22 11.42
C CYS A 81 7.68 -17.61 10.36
N GLY A 82 8.37 -18.41 9.55
CA GLY A 82 9.20 -17.93 8.43
C GLY A 82 8.41 -17.03 7.46
N PRO A 83 7.29 -17.50 6.88
CA PRO A 83 6.48 -16.70 5.96
C PRO A 83 5.93 -15.40 6.59
N LEU A 84 5.68 -15.40 7.91
CA LEU A 84 5.21 -14.21 8.61
C LEU A 84 6.27 -13.09 8.61
N VAL A 85 7.55 -13.43 8.74
CA VAL A 85 8.65 -12.45 8.68
C VAL A 85 8.71 -11.81 7.30
N GLN A 86 8.63 -12.62 6.24
CA GLN A 86 8.59 -12.11 4.86
C GLN A 86 7.37 -11.23 4.62
N TRP A 87 6.21 -11.60 5.18
CA TRP A 87 5.02 -10.77 5.09
C TRP A 87 5.23 -9.41 5.77
N VAL A 88 5.77 -9.36 7.00
CA VAL A 88 6.05 -8.10 7.71
C VAL A 88 7.00 -7.21 6.90
N GLU A 89 8.09 -7.78 6.40
CA GLU A 89 9.06 -7.08 5.55
C GLU A 89 8.38 -6.50 4.30
N ALA A 90 7.61 -7.33 3.59
CA ALA A 90 6.87 -6.90 2.41
C ALA A 90 5.87 -5.78 2.71
N GLN A 91 5.16 -5.84 3.84
CA GLN A 91 4.23 -4.78 4.24
C GLN A 91 4.95 -3.45 4.51
N VAL A 92 6.11 -3.49 5.18
CA VAL A 92 6.90 -2.29 5.46
C VAL A 92 7.43 -1.68 4.16
N THR A 93 8.00 -2.49 3.26
CA THR A 93 8.52 -2.02 1.97
C THR A 93 7.40 -1.50 1.07
N TYR A 94 6.25 -2.18 1.02
CA TYR A 94 5.11 -1.76 0.21
C TYR A 94 4.59 -0.37 0.63
N SER A 95 4.53 -0.08 1.93
CA SER A 95 4.17 1.25 2.43
C SER A 95 5.13 2.36 1.97
N GLU A 96 6.43 2.06 1.85
CA GLU A 96 7.40 3.04 1.33
C GLU A 96 7.19 3.32 -0.15
N ILE A 97 6.84 2.27 -0.91
CA ILE A 97 6.51 2.39 -2.32
C ILE A 97 5.23 3.21 -2.45
N LEU A 98 4.20 2.95 -1.64
CA LEU A 98 2.96 3.71 -1.64
C LEU A 98 3.19 5.21 -1.36
N ASP A 99 4.05 5.56 -0.40
CA ASP A 99 4.40 6.97 -0.14
C ASP A 99 5.02 7.66 -1.37
N ARG A 100 5.72 6.91 -2.24
CA ARG A 100 6.32 7.43 -3.47
C ARG A 100 5.37 7.41 -4.66
N VAL A 101 4.52 6.38 -4.74
CA VAL A 101 3.59 6.14 -5.85
C VAL A 101 2.30 6.94 -5.68
N GLY A 102 1.88 7.22 -4.45
CA GLY A 102 0.70 8.03 -4.14
C GLY A 102 0.66 9.38 -4.87
N PRO A 103 1.69 10.24 -4.77
CA PRO A 103 1.69 11.52 -5.50
C PRO A 103 1.69 11.32 -7.02
N LEU A 104 2.41 10.32 -7.53
CA LEU A 104 2.46 10.02 -8.96
C LEU A 104 1.10 9.59 -9.51
N ARG A 105 0.34 8.79 -8.74
CA ARG A 105 -1.04 8.40 -9.12
C ARG A 105 -1.96 9.60 -9.20
N ASN A 106 -1.90 10.50 -8.21
CA ASN A 106 -2.71 11.71 -8.20
C ASN A 106 -2.33 12.65 -9.35
N GLU A 107 -1.04 12.75 -9.68
CA GLU A 107 -0.57 13.55 -10.80
C GLU A 107 -1.06 12.98 -12.14
N VAL A 108 -0.99 11.66 -12.33
CA VAL A 108 -1.55 10.99 -13.52
C VAL A 108 -3.04 11.26 -13.65
N GLU A 109 -3.81 11.10 -12.58
CA GLU A 109 -5.26 11.35 -12.59
C GLU A 109 -5.59 12.80 -12.98
N GLN A 110 -4.86 13.78 -12.43
CA GLN A 110 -5.02 15.19 -12.79
C GLN A 110 -4.66 15.46 -14.26
N LEU A 111 -3.58 14.86 -14.76
CA LEU A 111 -3.16 15.02 -16.16
C LEU A 111 -4.15 14.37 -17.12
N GLU A 112 -4.73 13.22 -16.77
CA GLU A 112 -5.78 12.56 -17.55
C GLU A 112 -7.05 13.42 -17.63
N GLU A 113 -7.47 14.02 -16.51
CA GLU A 113 -8.61 14.95 -16.48
C GLU A 113 -8.35 16.20 -17.35
N GLN A 114 -7.16 16.80 -17.23
CA GLN A 114 -6.76 17.95 -18.05
C GLN A 114 -6.71 17.59 -19.54
N ALA A 115 -6.16 16.43 -19.90
CA ALA A 115 -6.11 15.98 -21.28
C ALA A 115 -7.51 15.78 -21.87
N LEU A 116 -8.45 15.26 -21.08
CA LEU A 116 -9.85 15.10 -21.48
C LEU A 116 -10.53 16.46 -21.71
N GLN A 117 -10.32 17.41 -20.81
CA GLN A 117 -10.81 18.78 -20.90
C GLN A 117 -10.27 19.47 -22.17
N THR A 118 -8.95 19.45 -22.39
CA THR A 118 -8.31 20.05 -23.58
C THR A 118 -8.81 19.43 -24.88
N LYS A 119 -9.03 18.10 -24.90
CA LYS A 119 -9.58 17.41 -26.08
C LYS A 119 -11.02 17.86 -26.37
N ALA A 120 -11.83 18.07 -25.35
CA ALA A 120 -13.19 18.59 -25.51
C ALA A 120 -13.20 20.03 -26.05
N GLU A 121 -12.32 20.89 -25.53
CA GLU A 121 -12.15 22.28 -25.98
C GLU A 121 -11.65 22.34 -27.43
N ALA A 122 -10.65 21.53 -27.79
CA ALA A 122 -10.15 21.45 -29.15
C ALA A 122 -11.26 21.05 -30.15
N LYS A 123 -12.09 20.07 -29.79
CA LYS A 123 -13.24 19.66 -30.61
C LYS A 123 -14.29 20.78 -30.75
N ALA A 124 -14.51 21.56 -29.69
CA ALA A 124 -15.42 22.70 -29.75
C ALA A 124 -14.91 23.78 -30.70
N VAL A 125 -13.61 24.09 -30.65
CA VAL A 125 -12.96 25.05 -31.56
C VAL A 125 -12.96 24.56 -33.01
N GLU A 126 -12.72 23.27 -33.25
CA GLU A 126 -12.80 22.70 -34.59
C GLU A 126 -14.22 22.84 -35.19
N ASN A 127 -15.26 22.61 -34.37
CA ASN A 127 -16.64 22.81 -34.80
C ASN A 127 -16.96 24.28 -35.12
N THR A 128 -16.41 25.24 -34.36
CA THR A 128 -16.64 26.67 -34.65
C THR A 128 -15.92 27.11 -35.92
N ILE A 129 -14.70 26.61 -36.18
CA ILE A 129 -13.98 26.85 -37.44
C ILE A 129 -14.81 26.33 -38.62
N ASN A 130 -15.27 25.08 -38.58
CA ASN A 130 -16.08 24.47 -39.64
C ASN A 130 -17.38 25.24 -39.91
N ALA A 131 -18.04 25.75 -38.86
CA ALA A 131 -19.23 26.56 -38.99
C ALA A 131 -18.93 27.91 -39.67
N LEU A 132 -17.86 28.58 -39.26
CA LEU A 132 -17.44 29.86 -39.84
C LEU A 132 -17.01 29.70 -41.31
N GLU A 133 -16.26 28.64 -41.65
CA GLU A 133 -15.90 28.33 -43.04
C GLU A 133 -17.13 28.11 -43.92
N SER A 134 -18.14 27.40 -43.41
CA SER A 134 -19.40 27.19 -44.10
C SER A 134 -20.14 28.52 -44.34
N SER A 135 -20.21 29.40 -43.34
CA SER A 135 -20.82 30.73 -43.49
C SER A 135 -20.06 31.60 -44.51
N ILE A 136 -18.72 31.59 -44.48
CA ILE A 136 -17.90 32.33 -45.45
C ILE A 136 -18.14 31.79 -46.88
N ALA A 137 -18.24 30.47 -47.05
CA ALA A 137 -18.51 29.87 -48.35
C ALA A 137 -19.87 30.34 -48.91
N THR A 138 -20.91 30.34 -48.08
CA THR A 138 -22.24 30.86 -48.47
C THR A 138 -22.17 32.32 -48.91
N TYR A 139 -21.50 33.18 -48.13
CA TYR A 139 -21.36 34.59 -48.48
C TYR A 139 -20.54 34.83 -49.76
N LYS A 140 -19.60 33.95 -50.09
CA LYS A 140 -18.85 34.01 -51.36
C LYS A 140 -19.67 33.59 -52.57
N THR A 141 -20.70 32.77 -52.41
CA THR A 141 -21.61 32.38 -53.50
C THR A 141 -22.74 33.38 -53.73
N GLU A 142 -23.10 34.17 -52.72
CA GLU A 142 -24.14 35.21 -52.80
C GLU A 142 -23.64 36.53 -53.42
N TYR A 143 -22.32 36.69 -53.59
CA TYR A 143 -21.66 37.87 -54.17
C TYR A 143 -21.02 37.53 -55.52
#